data_AF-A0A2M7WAT3-F1
#
_entry.id   AF-A0A2M7WAT3-F1
#
_cell.length_a   1.000
_cell.length_b   1.000
_cell.length_c   1.000
_cell.angle_alpha   90.00
_cell.angle_beta   90.00
_cell.angle_gamma   90.00
#
_symmetry.space_group_name_H-M   'P 1'
#
loop_
_entity.id
_entity.type
_entity.pdbx_description
1 polymer ?
#
loop_
_entity_poly.entity_id
_entity_poly.type
_entity_poly.pdbx_seq_one_letter_code
_entity_poly.pdbx_strand_id
1 'polypeptide(L)'
;MNRKVHFQVSGMLHCSVCGMFHCNPDRVVVSPKFVTCGVSANAPRHLRPQPAPSRPPSQRNDDHTPVVLHLVLTHYWYDKMVAGEKDDEYRAMTVHWKRLIWDRRARITHVRFARGYTKTTMLRPVHSIDIGLCPYEGWNDSYFRIHMPPIDSPGGLSPCPIP
;
A
#
# COMPACT_ATOMS: atom_id res chain seq x y z
N MET A 1 -17.64 -37.48 -17.93
CA MET A 1 -18.77 -36.79 -17.28
C MET A 1 -18.29 -35.42 -16.81
N ASN A 2 -18.38 -34.40 -17.66
CA ASN A 2 -17.93 -33.04 -17.35
C ASN A 2 -19.12 -32.20 -16.88
N ARG A 3 -19.19 -31.87 -15.59
CA ARG A 3 -20.17 -30.92 -15.07
C ARG A 3 -19.64 -29.50 -15.27
N LYS A 4 -20.20 -28.79 -16.24
CA LYS A 4 -20.12 -27.33 -16.31
C LYS A 4 -20.92 -26.77 -15.13
N VAL A 5 -20.24 -26.12 -14.20
CA VAL A 5 -20.88 -25.38 -13.10
C VAL A 5 -21.11 -23.96 -13.59
N HIS A 6 -22.38 -23.63 -13.87
CA HIS A 6 -22.80 -22.27 -14.15
C HIS A 6 -22.78 -21.49 -12.83
N PHE A 7 -21.86 -20.53 -12.69
CA PHE A 7 -21.93 -19.54 -11.62
C PHE A 7 -22.90 -18.43 -12.04
N GLN A 8 -24.06 -18.42 -11.40
CA GLN A 8 -25.06 -17.37 -11.54
C GLN A 8 -24.65 -16.22 -10.60
N VAL A 9 -24.12 -15.13 -11.17
CA VAL A 9 -23.77 -13.93 -10.43
C VAL A 9 -25.07 -13.19 -10.07
N SER A 10 -25.64 -13.50 -8.91
CA SER A 10 -26.76 -12.76 -8.34
C SER A 10 -26.26 -11.69 -7.38
N GLY A 11 -26.70 -10.46 -7.60
CA GLY A 11 -26.89 -9.48 -6.53
C GLY A 11 -25.69 -8.60 -6.21
N MET A 12 -25.49 -7.55 -7.01
CA MET A 12 -24.90 -6.30 -6.54
C MET A 12 -25.74 -5.76 -5.37
N LEU A 13 -25.33 -6.06 -4.14
CA LEU A 13 -25.68 -5.25 -2.99
C LEU A 13 -24.64 -4.14 -2.89
N HIS A 14 -25.12 -2.95 -3.24
CA HIS A 14 -24.46 -1.67 -3.07
C HIS A 14 -24.12 -1.49 -1.58
N CYS A 15 -22.86 -1.75 -1.21
CA CYS A 15 -22.35 -1.43 0.11
C CYS A 15 -22.08 0.09 0.13
N SER A 16 -23.11 0.83 0.50
CA SER A 16 -22.99 2.19 1.01
C SER A 16 -22.07 2.16 2.23
N VAL A 17 -21.28 3.22 2.42
CA VAL A 17 -20.23 3.39 3.45
C VAL A 17 -18.81 2.90 3.06
N CYS A 18 -18.33 3.40 1.92
CA CYS A 18 -16.94 3.88 1.82
C CYS A 18 -16.98 5.27 1.17
N GLY A 19 -16.47 6.27 1.89
CA GLY A 19 -16.51 7.67 1.50
C GLY A 19 -16.02 7.91 0.08
N MET A 20 -16.94 8.36 -0.77
CA MET A 20 -16.71 8.86 -2.12
C MET A 20 -15.63 9.95 -2.12
N PHE A 21 -14.57 9.72 -2.89
CA PHE A 21 -13.88 10.82 -3.55
C PHE A 21 -14.73 11.21 -4.76
N HIS A 22 -15.41 12.36 -4.69
CA HIS A 22 -15.80 13.08 -5.89
C HIS A 22 -14.53 13.72 -6.47
N CYS A 23 -14.04 13.19 -7.58
CA CYS A 23 -13.10 13.92 -8.42
C CYS A 23 -13.87 15.04 -9.12
N ASN A 24 -13.63 16.29 -8.71
CA ASN A 24 -14.07 17.48 -9.44
C ASN A 24 -13.09 17.72 -10.60
N PRO A 25 -13.51 17.65 -11.88
CA PRO A 25 -12.62 17.83 -13.01
C PRO A 25 -12.66 19.26 -13.56
N ASP A 26 -12.74 20.31 -12.73
CA ASP A 26 -12.65 21.68 -13.24
C ASP A 26 -11.98 22.63 -12.25
N ARG A 27 -10.66 22.79 -12.37
CA ARG A 27 -9.99 24.03 -11.96
C ARG A 27 -8.71 24.28 -12.75
N VAL A 28 -8.90 24.90 -13.91
CA VAL A 28 -7.87 25.68 -14.60
C VAL A 28 -7.53 26.88 -13.71
N VAL A 29 -6.33 26.92 -13.14
CA VAL A 29 -5.80 28.11 -12.49
C VAL A 29 -4.64 28.64 -13.32
N VAL A 30 -4.84 29.86 -13.79
CA VAL A 30 -4.02 30.63 -14.71
C VAL A 30 -2.74 31.11 -14.00
N SER A 31 -1.60 30.95 -14.67
CA SER A 31 -0.28 31.41 -14.21
C SER A 31 -0.19 32.95 -14.17
N PRO A 32 0.31 33.56 -13.07
CA PRO A 32 0.71 34.96 -13.09
C PRO A 32 2.12 35.13 -13.67
N LYS A 33 2.24 35.99 -14.69
CA LYS A 33 3.52 36.48 -15.22
C LYS A 33 4.07 37.53 -14.25
N PHE A 34 5.17 37.23 -13.57
CA PHE A 34 5.91 38.22 -12.78
C PHE A 34 6.90 38.97 -13.68
N VAL A 35 6.72 40.28 -13.74
CA VAL A 35 7.66 41.25 -14.32
C VAL A 35 8.75 41.54 -13.29
N THR A 36 10.01 41.31 -13.65
CA THR A 36 11.17 41.67 -12.82
C THR A 36 11.74 43.02 -13.26
N CYS A 37 11.68 44.02 -12.38
CA CYS A 37 12.42 45.28 -12.54
C CYS A 37 13.84 45.12 -11.98
N GLY A 38 14.84 45.47 -12.79
CA GLY A 38 16.25 45.46 -12.41
C GLY A 38 16.63 46.67 -11.56
N VAL A 39 17.41 46.43 -10.51
CA VAL A 39 18.18 47.46 -9.79
C VAL A 39 19.58 46.92 -9.58
N SER A 40 20.55 47.59 -10.21
CA SER A 40 21.98 47.34 -10.09
C SER A 40 22.52 48.10 -8.89
N ALA A 41 23.15 47.39 -7.95
CA ALA A 41 23.91 47.98 -6.87
C ALA A 41 25.21 47.18 -6.67
N ASN A 42 26.34 47.79 -7.04
CA ASN A 42 27.68 47.27 -6.78
C ASN A 42 28.00 47.42 -5.29
N ALA A 43 27.87 46.33 -4.54
CA ALA A 43 28.30 46.25 -3.14
C ALA A 43 29.71 45.60 -3.03
N PRO A 44 30.55 46.04 -2.08
CA PRO A 44 31.88 45.49 -1.87
C PRO A 44 31.82 44.01 -1.43
N ARG A 45 32.60 43.17 -2.10
CA ARG A 45 32.67 41.72 -1.87
C ARG A 45 33.36 41.44 -0.53
N HIS A 46 32.57 41.36 0.54
CA HIS A 46 33.00 40.63 1.73
C HIS A 46 33.26 39.17 1.34
N LEU A 47 34.47 38.69 1.61
CA LEU A 47 34.87 37.30 1.43
C LEU A 47 33.88 36.42 2.19
N ARG A 48 33.00 35.73 1.44
CA ARG A 48 32.06 34.77 2.00
C ARG A 48 32.88 33.68 2.71
N PRO A 49 32.57 33.34 3.96
CA PRO A 49 33.11 32.16 4.60
C PRO A 49 32.90 30.95 3.68
N GLN A 50 33.98 30.21 3.44
CA GLN A 50 33.94 28.97 2.66
C GLN A 50 32.82 28.07 3.22
N PRO A 51 31.94 27.52 2.37
CA PRO A 51 30.95 26.56 2.82
C PRO A 51 31.67 25.38 3.47
N ALA A 52 31.27 25.04 4.69
CA ALA A 52 31.84 23.91 5.42
C ALA A 52 31.85 22.66 4.52
N PRO A 53 32.89 21.81 4.60
CA PRO A 53 32.97 20.59 3.81
C PRO A 53 31.67 19.80 3.97
N SER A 54 31.04 19.48 2.85
CA SER A 54 29.81 18.71 2.80
C SER A 54 30.02 17.43 3.59
N ARG A 55 29.30 17.32 4.71
CA ARG A 55 29.31 16.13 5.55
C ARG A 55 29.07 14.92 4.63
N PRO A 56 29.93 13.89 4.63
CA PRO A 56 29.67 12.69 3.83
C PRO A 56 28.26 12.22 4.16
N PRO A 57 27.48 11.76 3.16
CA PRO A 57 26.11 11.30 3.39
C PRO A 57 26.19 10.31 4.52
N SER A 58 25.68 10.71 5.70
CA SER A 58 25.73 9.84 6.86
C SER A 58 25.03 8.58 6.40
N GLN A 59 25.72 7.45 6.41
CA GLN A 59 25.10 6.14 6.28
C GLN A 59 24.04 6.12 7.38
N ARG A 60 22.81 6.51 7.01
CA ARG A 60 21.66 6.41 7.87
C ARG A 60 21.56 4.91 8.00
N ASN A 61 22.01 4.39 9.15
CA ASN A 61 21.79 3.02 9.54
C ASN A 61 20.33 2.75 9.17
N ASP A 62 20.14 2.00 8.08
CA ASP A 62 18.83 1.64 7.61
C ASP A 62 18.26 0.84 8.78
N ASP A 63 17.38 1.49 9.53
CA ASP A 63 16.70 0.89 10.66
C ASP A 63 15.81 -0.21 10.08
N HIS A 64 16.41 -1.39 9.91
CA HIS A 64 15.83 -2.61 9.39
C HIS A 64 14.85 -3.22 10.38
N THR A 65 14.29 -2.43 11.31
CA THR A 65 13.23 -2.88 12.18
C THR A 65 12.08 -3.40 11.31
N PRO A 66 11.74 -4.69 11.45
CA PRO A 66 10.70 -5.32 10.66
C PRO A 66 9.35 -4.70 11.00
N VAL A 67 8.54 -4.50 9.98
CA VAL A 67 7.21 -3.88 10.09
C VAL A 67 6.15 -4.96 9.88
N VAL A 68 5.15 -4.96 10.76
CA VAL A 68 3.91 -5.72 10.57
C VAL A 68 2.87 -4.79 9.97
N LEU A 69 2.35 -5.13 8.80
CA LEU A 69 1.27 -4.38 8.17
C LEU A 69 -0.07 -4.82 8.76
N HIS A 70 -0.89 -3.87 9.22
CA HIS A 70 -2.21 -4.17 9.77
C HIS A 70 -3.29 -3.86 8.74
N LEU A 71 -4.07 -4.87 8.34
CA LEU A 71 -5.16 -4.73 7.38
C LEU A 71 -6.47 -5.24 7.97
N VAL A 72 -7.56 -4.56 7.64
CA VAL A 72 -8.91 -5.03 7.92
C VAL A 72 -9.48 -5.65 6.64
N LEU A 73 -10.04 -6.85 6.76
CA LEU A 73 -10.73 -7.56 5.69
C LEU A 73 -12.22 -7.65 6.02
N THR A 74 -13.06 -7.74 4.99
CA THR A 74 -14.45 -8.16 5.18
C THR A 74 -14.47 -9.62 5.65
N HIS A 75 -15.57 -10.03 6.28
CA HIS A 75 -15.71 -11.41 6.80
C HIS A 75 -15.48 -12.45 5.70
N TYR A 76 -16.09 -12.23 4.52
CA TYR A 76 -15.96 -13.12 3.38
C TYR A 76 -14.50 -13.35 2.96
N TRP A 77 -13.72 -12.28 2.78
CA TRP A 77 -12.32 -12.42 2.33
C TRP A 77 -11.41 -12.99 3.42
N TYR A 78 -11.69 -12.64 4.67
CA TYR A 78 -10.97 -13.24 5.80
C TYR A 78 -11.20 -14.75 5.85
N ASP A 79 -12.45 -15.19 5.76
CA ASP A 79 -12.80 -16.61 5.84
C ASP A 79 -12.21 -17.39 4.65
N LYS A 80 -12.14 -16.78 3.46
CA LYS A 80 -11.46 -17.36 2.28
C LYS A 80 -9.95 -17.52 2.48
N MET A 81 -9.30 -16.56 3.14
CA MET A 81 -7.89 -16.70 3.49
C MET A 81 -7.68 -17.81 4.52
N VAL A 82 -8.50 -17.86 5.59
CA VAL A 82 -8.40 -18.95 6.61
C VAL A 82 -8.59 -20.33 5.99
N ALA A 83 -9.50 -20.45 5.02
CA ALA A 83 -9.74 -21.70 4.31
C ALA A 83 -8.61 -22.10 3.33
N GLY A 84 -7.57 -21.27 3.18
CA GLY A 84 -6.49 -21.51 2.22
C GLY A 84 -6.92 -21.32 0.76
N GLU A 85 -8.08 -20.70 0.50
CA GLU A 85 -8.58 -20.46 -0.85
C GLU A 85 -8.03 -19.16 -1.46
N LYS A 86 -7.36 -18.32 -0.66
CA LYS A 86 -6.83 -17.02 -1.07
C LYS A 86 -5.50 -16.72 -0.37
N ASP A 87 -4.48 -16.49 -1.19
CA ASP A 87 -3.11 -16.22 -0.73
C ASP A 87 -2.57 -14.85 -1.17
N ASP A 88 -3.37 -14.08 -1.93
CA ASP A 88 -2.99 -12.75 -2.39
C ASP A 88 -3.93 -11.69 -1.84
N GLU A 89 -3.40 -10.55 -1.42
CA GLU A 89 -4.17 -9.35 -1.08
C GLU A 89 -3.90 -8.21 -2.05
N TYR A 90 -4.97 -7.56 -2.52
CA TYR A 90 -4.90 -6.48 -3.51
C TYR A 90 -5.31 -5.16 -2.87
N ARG A 91 -4.54 -4.09 -3.10
CA ARG A 91 -4.88 -2.73 -2.66
C ARG A 91 -4.71 -1.72 -3.79
N ALA A 92 -5.71 -0.86 -3.93
CA ALA A 92 -5.72 0.17 -4.97
C ALA A 92 -4.50 1.09 -4.87
N MET A 93 -4.00 1.56 -6.01
CA MET A 93 -2.83 2.43 -6.12
C MET A 93 -3.10 3.89 -5.69
N THR A 94 -3.58 4.05 -4.46
CA THR A 94 -3.77 5.36 -3.83
C THR A 94 -2.50 5.83 -3.14
N VAL A 95 -2.37 7.14 -2.93
CA VAL A 95 -1.24 7.73 -2.17
C VAL A 95 -1.14 7.17 -0.76
N HIS A 96 -2.29 6.90 -0.12
CA HIS A 96 -2.34 6.30 1.22
C HIS A 96 -1.71 4.90 1.22
N TRP A 97 -2.16 4.02 0.31
CA TRP A 97 -1.62 2.66 0.22
C TRP A 97 -0.17 2.62 -0.24
N LYS A 98 0.25 3.53 -1.12
CA LYS A 98 1.66 3.67 -1.52
C LYS A 98 2.56 3.91 -0.31
N ARG A 99 2.18 4.84 0.58
CA ARG A 99 2.96 5.17 1.80
C ARG A 99 3.03 4.03 2.81
N LEU A 100 1.94 3.26 2.94
CA LEU A 100 1.87 2.15 3.90
C LEU A 100 2.54 0.88 3.39
N ILE A 101 2.35 0.56 2.10
CA ILE A 101 2.79 -0.69 1.49
C ILE A 101 4.08 -0.45 0.71
N TRP A 102 4.01 0.31 -0.38
CA TRP A 102 5.08 0.37 -1.38
C TRP A 102 6.37 0.99 -0.84
N ASP A 103 6.25 2.13 -0.16
CA ASP A 103 7.40 2.88 0.37
C ASP A 103 8.10 2.12 1.50
N ARG A 104 7.42 1.15 2.12
CA ARG A 104 7.91 0.34 3.25
C ARG A 104 8.12 -1.13 2.90
N ARG A 105 7.88 -1.54 1.65
CA ARG A 105 7.79 -2.97 1.25
C ARG A 105 8.99 -3.81 1.64
N ALA A 106 10.20 -3.24 1.60
CA ALA A 106 11.44 -3.93 1.99
C ALA A 106 11.52 -4.25 3.48
N ARG A 107 10.70 -3.60 4.31
CA ARG A 107 10.64 -3.78 5.77
C ARG A 107 9.45 -4.60 6.21
N ILE A 108 8.44 -4.80 5.34
CA ILE A 108 7.23 -5.54 5.70
C ILE A 108 7.55 -7.02 5.66
N THR A 109 7.50 -7.67 6.83
CA THR A 109 7.77 -9.11 6.95
C THR A 109 6.50 -9.93 7.11
N HIS A 110 5.48 -9.34 7.74
CA HIS A 110 4.20 -9.99 8.03
C HIS A 110 3.03 -9.04 7.81
N VAL A 111 1.86 -9.61 7.53
CA VAL A 111 0.58 -8.90 7.55
C VAL A 111 -0.30 -9.50 8.63
N ARG A 112 -0.83 -8.65 9.50
CA ARG A 112 -1.90 -8.98 10.42
C ARG A 112 -3.24 -8.58 9.80
N PHE A 113 -4.07 -9.56 9.49
CA PHE A 113 -5.44 -9.33 9.05
C PHE A 113 -6.40 -9.39 10.22
N ALA A 114 -7.29 -8.41 10.32
CA ALA A 114 -8.45 -8.43 11.21
C ALA A 114 -9.72 -8.79 10.43
N ARG A 115 -10.56 -9.64 11.03
CA ARG A 115 -11.86 -10.01 10.46
C ARG A 115 -12.87 -8.91 10.80
N GLY A 116 -13.06 -7.98 9.88
CA GLY A 116 -13.86 -6.76 10.13
C GLY A 116 -13.36 -6.02 11.37
N TYR A 117 -14.29 -5.51 12.17
CA TYR A 117 -13.99 -4.86 13.46
C TYR A 117 -14.14 -5.82 14.65
N THR A 118 -14.00 -7.13 14.42
CA THR A 118 -13.99 -8.13 15.49
C THR A 118 -12.59 -8.26 16.10
N LYS A 119 -12.48 -9.01 17.21
CA LYS A 119 -11.18 -9.32 17.85
C LYS A 119 -10.41 -10.42 17.12
N THR A 120 -11.03 -11.08 16.14
CA THR A 120 -10.42 -12.21 15.41
C THR A 120 -9.39 -11.69 14.43
N THR A 121 -8.13 -12.14 14.58
CA THR A 121 -7.02 -11.74 13.71
C THR A 121 -6.17 -12.92 13.29
N MET A 122 -5.63 -12.90 12.08
CA MET A 122 -4.61 -13.85 11.62
C MET A 122 -3.33 -13.09 11.26
N LEU A 123 -2.17 -13.70 11.52
CA LEU A 123 -0.86 -13.18 11.12
C LEU A 123 -0.32 -14.09 10.01
N ARG A 124 0.09 -13.49 8.88
CA ARG A 124 0.60 -14.22 7.72
C ARG A 124 1.97 -13.65 7.32
N PRO A 125 2.97 -14.51 6.99
CA PRO A 125 4.24 -14.03 6.46
C PRO A 125 4.04 -13.48 5.04
N VAL A 126 4.78 -12.44 4.70
CA VAL A 126 4.80 -11.87 3.33
C VAL A 126 5.90 -12.56 2.54
N HIS A 127 5.55 -13.11 1.38
CA HIS A 127 6.51 -13.68 0.44
C HIS A 127 7.09 -12.59 -0.48
N SER A 128 6.23 -11.81 -1.11
CA SER A 128 6.63 -10.73 -1.99
C SER A 128 5.55 -9.65 -2.10
N ILE A 129 5.97 -8.44 -2.48
CA ILE A 129 5.06 -7.33 -2.77
C ILE A 129 5.44 -6.75 -4.12
N ASP A 130 4.50 -6.71 -5.05
CA ASP A 130 4.70 -6.16 -6.38
C ASP A 130 3.52 -5.27 -6.84
N ILE A 131 3.59 -4.83 -8.09
CA ILE A 131 2.51 -4.12 -8.77
C ILE A 131 2.10 -4.95 -9.97
N GLY A 132 0.79 -5.14 -10.14
CA GLY A 132 0.25 -5.80 -11.31
C GLY A 132 -1.26 -5.68 -11.41
N LEU A 133 -1.81 -6.27 -12.47
CA LEU A 133 -3.25 -6.32 -12.69
C LEU A 133 -3.93 -7.23 -11.67
N CYS A 134 -5.18 -6.89 -11.36
CA CYS A 134 -6.04 -7.74 -10.56
C CYS A 134 -6.59 -8.88 -11.44
N PRO A 135 -6.61 -10.14 -10.97
CA PRO A 135 -7.13 -11.27 -11.76
C PRO A 135 -8.66 -11.30 -11.84
N TYR A 136 -9.37 -10.47 -11.08
CA TYR A 136 -10.84 -10.45 -11.10
C TYR A 136 -11.36 -9.71 -12.33
N GLU A 137 -12.36 -10.29 -12.98
CA GLU A 137 -12.99 -9.71 -14.17
C GLU A 137 -13.56 -8.31 -13.86
N GLY A 138 -13.30 -7.36 -14.76
CA GLY A 138 -13.70 -5.96 -14.61
C GLY A 138 -12.76 -5.11 -13.76
N TRP A 139 -11.69 -5.68 -13.19
CA TRP A 139 -10.70 -4.96 -12.37
C TRP A 139 -9.41 -4.75 -13.17
N ASN A 140 -9.47 -3.90 -14.19
CA ASN A 140 -8.38 -3.70 -15.16
C ASN A 140 -7.30 -2.71 -14.69
N ASP A 141 -7.42 -2.16 -13.49
CA ASP A 141 -6.42 -1.25 -12.93
C ASP A 141 -5.20 -2.01 -12.39
N SER A 142 -4.11 -1.28 -12.14
CA SER A 142 -2.97 -1.80 -11.41
C SER A 142 -3.19 -1.69 -9.90
N TYR A 143 -2.74 -2.71 -9.17
CA TYR A 143 -2.87 -2.83 -7.72
C TYR A 143 -1.51 -3.15 -7.10
N PHE A 144 -1.34 -2.75 -5.84
CA PHE A 144 -0.33 -3.37 -5.00
C PHE A 144 -0.79 -4.78 -4.64
N ARG A 145 0.04 -5.78 -4.92
CA ARG A 145 -0.25 -7.19 -4.64
C ARG A 145 0.68 -7.65 -3.53
N ILE A 146 0.10 -8.19 -2.47
CA ILE A 146 0.83 -8.78 -1.35
C ILE A 146 0.65 -10.29 -1.45
N HIS A 147 1.73 -10.98 -1.81
CA HIS A 147 1.75 -12.42 -1.96
C HIS A 147 2.11 -13.07 -0.63
N MET A 148 1.32 -14.04 -0.22
CA MET A 148 1.55 -14.83 1.00
C MET A 148 1.72 -16.30 0.62
N PRO A 149 2.53 -17.08 1.34
CA PRO A 149 2.66 -18.50 1.05
C PRO A 149 1.40 -19.26 1.49
N PRO A 150 1.01 -20.37 0.85
CA PRO A 150 -0.14 -21.17 1.25
C PRO A 150 -0.11 -21.54 2.74
N ILE A 151 -1.26 -21.54 3.42
CA ILE A 151 -1.38 -21.85 4.86
C ILE A 151 -0.76 -23.22 5.21
N ASP A 152 -0.94 -24.21 4.33
CA ASP A 152 -0.48 -25.58 4.55
C ASP A 152 1.02 -25.78 4.28
N SER A 153 1.74 -24.72 3.91
CA SER A 153 3.19 -24.80 3.72
C SER A 153 3.85 -25.12 5.06
N PRO A 154 4.64 -26.19 5.20
CA PRO A 154 5.16 -26.70 6.49
C PRO A 154 6.11 -25.78 7.28
N GLY A 155 6.15 -24.48 6.97
CA GLY A 155 6.79 -23.42 7.77
C GLY A 155 5.86 -22.25 8.13
N GLY A 156 4.55 -22.34 7.86
CA GLY A 156 3.63 -21.19 7.85
C GLY A 156 2.80 -20.93 9.11
N LEU A 157 2.78 -21.84 10.08
CA LEU A 157 1.99 -21.70 11.30
C LEU A 157 2.84 -22.03 12.53
N SER A 158 3.59 -21.05 13.03
CA SER A 158 3.76 -20.98 14.48
C SER A 158 2.51 -20.27 15.02
N PRO A 159 1.58 -20.98 15.70
CA PRO A 159 0.45 -20.32 16.33
C PRO A 159 1.01 -19.31 17.34
N CYS A 160 0.78 -18.02 17.09
CA CYS A 160 1.04 -17.01 18.12
C CYS A 160 0.21 -17.39 19.35
N PRO A 161 0.80 -17.57 20.54
CA PRO A 161 0.02 -17.72 21.75
C PRO A 161 -0.86 -16.49 21.92
N ILE A 162 -2.17 -16.69 21.96
CA ILE A 162 -3.15 -15.65 22.28
C ILE A 162 -2.95 -15.32 23.77
N PRO A 163 -2.65 -14.06 24.14
CA PRO A 163 -2.55 -13.65 25.54
C PRO A 163 -3.91 -13.67 26.24
#